data_AF-A0A1G3MEG2-F1
#
_entry.id   AF-A0A1G3MEG2-F1
#
_cell.length_a   1.000
_cell.length_b   1.000
_cell.length_c   1.000
_cell.angle_alpha   90.00
_cell.angle_beta   90.00
_cell.angle_gamma   90.00
#
_symmetry.space_group_name_H-M   'P 1'
#
loop_
_entity.id
_entity.type
_entity.pdbx_description
1 polymer ?
#
loop_
_entity_poly.entity_id
_entity_poly.type
_entity_poly.pdbx_seq_one_letter_code
_entity_poly.pdbx_strand_id
1 'polypeptide(L)'
;MTINLNTIGIARWSCAGCGVVRKWNYAHCGGTSPQPRCCACGSSAWLPYAEDQNDSTNPKDKIGIKKPHIFTVPPAAIIYLTLAMQNGAEKYGAYNWRKKKVKASIYLSAVLRHILALIDGEDFAQDSGLPHEAHAMACLAILADARETGSLIDDRPVKGPAAELLKKWTKS
;
A
#
# COMPACT_ATOMS: atom_id res chain seq x y z
N MET A 1 -21.25 8.50 37.43
CA MET A 1 -21.09 7.59 36.28
C MET A 1 -22.28 6.64 36.29
N THR A 2 -23.37 7.04 35.64
CA THR A 2 -24.64 6.31 35.63
C THR A 2 -24.57 5.24 34.56
N ILE A 3 -24.58 3.96 34.95
CA ILE A 3 -24.67 2.84 34.02
C ILE A 3 -26.12 2.80 33.52
N ASN A 4 -26.30 3.01 32.22
CA ASN A 4 -27.59 2.98 31.54
C ASN A 4 -28.05 1.52 31.41
N LEU A 5 -29.16 1.16 32.08
CA LEU A 5 -29.67 -0.21 32.23
C LEU A 5 -30.52 -0.72 31.04
N ASN A 6 -30.44 -0.09 29.85
CA ASN A 6 -31.39 -0.34 28.75
C ASN A 6 -30.87 -1.18 27.56
N THR A 7 -29.80 -1.95 27.71
CA THR A 7 -29.46 -2.99 26.74
C THR A 7 -30.11 -4.31 27.13
N ILE A 8 -31.17 -4.71 26.40
CA ILE A 8 -31.70 -6.07 26.39
C ILE A 8 -30.63 -6.97 25.74
N GLY A 9 -29.58 -7.29 26.49
CA GLY A 9 -28.47 -8.11 26.04
C GLY A 9 -28.77 -9.59 26.30
N ILE A 10 -28.76 -10.41 25.25
CA ILE A 10 -28.74 -11.87 25.42
C ILE A 10 -27.34 -12.25 25.91
N ALA A 11 -27.15 -12.50 27.22
CA ALA A 11 -25.87 -13.04 27.67
C ALA A 11 -25.82 -14.56 27.43
N ARG A 12 -24.65 -15.03 26.98
CA ARG A 12 -24.32 -16.45 26.91
C ARG A 12 -23.63 -16.87 28.20
N TRP A 13 -24.11 -17.97 28.76
CA TRP A 13 -23.54 -18.60 29.93
C TRP A 13 -23.21 -20.05 29.61
N SER A 14 -22.05 -20.52 30.04
CA SER A 14 -21.67 -21.93 29.99
C SER A 14 -21.94 -22.58 31.35
N CYS A 15 -22.50 -23.79 31.36
CA CYS A 15 -22.66 -24.55 32.59
C CYS A 15 -21.29 -25.02 33.09
N ALA A 16 -20.94 -24.74 34.34
CA ALA A 16 -19.64 -25.14 34.90
C ALA A 16 -19.51 -26.67 35.05
N GLY A 17 -20.63 -27.40 35.13
CA GLY A 17 -20.62 -28.86 35.28
C GLY A 17 -20.49 -29.64 33.98
N CYS A 18 -21.04 -29.13 32.86
CA CYS A 18 -21.07 -29.87 31.59
C CYS A 18 -20.72 -29.04 30.34
N GLY A 19 -20.39 -27.76 30.49
CA GLY A 19 -20.00 -26.88 29.39
C GLY A 19 -21.14 -26.42 28.48
N VAL A 20 -22.37 -26.90 28.67
CA VAL A 20 -23.54 -26.53 27.85
C VAL A 20 -23.74 -25.00 27.88
N VAL A 21 -23.76 -24.38 26.69
CA VAL A 21 -23.95 -22.94 26.54
C VAL A 21 -25.44 -22.63 26.34
N ARG A 22 -25.97 -21.69 27.13
CA ARG A 22 -27.35 -21.19 26.99
C ARG A 22 -27.39 -19.67 26.85
N LYS A 23 -28.38 -19.19 26.11
CA LYS A 23 -28.70 -17.78 25.89
C LYS A 23 -29.89 -17.38 26.78
N TRP A 24 -29.77 -16.30 27.55
CA TRP A 24 -30.85 -15.81 28.43
C TRP A 24 -31.16 -14.34 28.17
N ASN A 25 -32.45 -13.98 28.16
CA ASN A 25 -32.94 -12.61 28.06
C ASN A 25 -33.22 -12.05 29.47
N TYR A 26 -32.61 -10.92 29.83
CA TYR A 26 -32.71 -10.31 31.18
C TYR A 26 -33.99 -9.50 31.45
N ALA A 27 -35.08 -9.70 30.70
CA ALA A 27 -36.11 -8.67 30.61
C ALA A 27 -37.09 -8.59 31.81
N HIS A 28 -37.23 -9.55 32.73
CA HIS A 28 -38.42 -9.54 33.63
C HIS A 28 -38.30 -9.84 35.13
N CYS A 29 -37.12 -10.02 35.75
CA CYS A 29 -37.05 -10.12 37.22
C CYS A 29 -35.69 -9.62 37.73
N GLY A 30 -35.67 -8.67 38.68
CA GLY A 30 -34.45 -8.13 39.29
C GLY A 30 -33.73 -9.13 40.22
N GLY A 31 -33.16 -10.21 39.66
CA GLY A 31 -32.39 -11.21 40.40
C GLY A 31 -31.24 -11.80 39.58
N THR A 32 -30.08 -12.00 40.22
CA THR A 32 -28.88 -12.62 39.65
C THR A 32 -29.02 -14.15 39.58
N SER A 33 -29.52 -14.70 38.48
CA SER A 33 -29.13 -16.01 37.87
C SER A 33 -30.22 -16.54 36.92
N PRO A 34 -29.84 -17.24 35.82
CA PRO A 34 -30.79 -18.03 35.03
C PRO A 34 -31.11 -19.36 35.74
N GLN A 35 -32.31 -19.94 35.50
CA GLN A 35 -32.88 -21.18 36.06
C GLN A 35 -31.96 -22.00 37.00
N PRO A 36 -32.41 -22.37 38.22
CA PRO A 36 -31.51 -22.77 39.31
C PRO A 36 -30.63 -24.00 39.03
N ARG A 37 -30.94 -24.81 38.00
CA ARG A 37 -30.16 -25.98 37.60
C ARG A 37 -30.13 -26.15 36.08
N CYS A 38 -28.96 -26.51 35.55
CA CYS A 38 -28.77 -26.94 34.16
C CYS A 38 -29.58 -28.20 33.88
N CYS A 39 -30.47 -28.18 32.87
CA CYS A 39 -31.29 -29.36 32.53
C CYS A 39 -30.47 -30.58 32.09
N ALA A 40 -29.22 -30.40 31.66
CA ALA A 40 -28.38 -31.49 31.16
C ALA A 40 -27.66 -32.25 32.29
N CYS A 41 -27.24 -31.55 33.36
CA CYS A 41 -26.43 -32.17 34.43
C CYS A 41 -26.89 -31.82 35.86
N GLY A 42 -27.92 -31.01 36.02
CA GLY A 42 -28.46 -30.59 37.31
C GLY A 42 -27.60 -29.59 38.08
N SER A 43 -26.47 -29.13 37.53
CA SER A 43 -25.58 -28.14 38.16
C SER A 43 -26.21 -26.75 38.20
N SER A 44 -26.08 -26.06 39.33
CA SER A 44 -26.52 -24.68 39.53
C SER A 44 -25.48 -23.63 39.14
N ALA A 45 -24.26 -24.05 38.78
CA ALA A 45 -23.16 -23.15 38.49
C ALA A 45 -23.10 -22.80 36.99
N TRP A 46 -23.16 -21.49 36.70
CA TRP A 46 -23.07 -20.91 35.37
C TRP A 46 -21.91 -19.90 35.33
N LEU A 47 -21.08 -19.97 34.29
CA LEU A 47 -19.97 -19.05 34.05
C LEU A 47 -20.24 -18.22 32.79
N PRO A 48 -19.75 -16.97 32.70
CA PRO A 48 -19.84 -16.20 31.47
C PRO A 48 -19.06 -16.91 30.36
N TYR A 49 -19.68 -17.06 29.19
CA TYR A 49 -19.04 -17.67 28.03
C TYR A 49 -18.03 -16.69 27.42
N ALA A 50 -16.73 -17.05 27.44
CA ALA A 50 -15.71 -16.33 26.68
C ALA A 50 -15.72 -16.85 25.24
N GLU A 51 -15.91 -15.97 24.25
CA GLU A 51 -15.71 -16.33 22.84
C GLU A 51 -14.21 -16.45 22.56
N ASP A 52 -13.78 -17.56 21.97
CA ASP A 52 -12.38 -17.79 21.60
C ASP A 52 -11.97 -16.80 20.50
N GLN A 53 -11.12 -15.84 20.86
CA GLN A 53 -10.51 -14.87 19.95
C GLN A 53 -9.30 -15.52 19.26
N ASN A 54 -9.49 -16.32 18.21
CA ASN A 54 -8.32 -16.91 17.52
C ASN A 54 -8.49 -17.07 16.00
N ASP A 55 -8.24 -15.99 15.26
CA ASP A 55 -7.39 -15.87 14.05
C ASP A 55 -7.66 -14.49 13.43
N SER A 56 -6.96 -13.46 13.92
CA SER A 56 -7.21 -12.07 13.56
C SER A 56 -6.59 -11.63 12.23
N THR A 57 -5.87 -12.51 11.53
CA THR A 57 -5.10 -12.10 10.34
C THR A 57 -5.86 -12.39 9.06
N ASN A 58 -6.33 -11.33 8.39
CA ASN A 58 -7.02 -11.45 7.10
C ASN A 58 -6.14 -12.20 6.07
N PRO A 59 -6.64 -13.28 5.45
CA PRO A 59 -5.89 -14.02 4.42
C PRO A 59 -5.38 -13.15 3.26
N LYS A 60 -6.05 -12.02 2.96
CA LYS A 60 -5.60 -11.05 1.95
C LYS A 60 -4.33 -10.31 2.38
N ASP A 61 -4.12 -10.07 3.67
CA ASP A 61 -2.93 -9.36 4.17
C ASP A 61 -1.69 -10.24 3.99
N LYS A 62 -1.79 -11.53 4.33
CA LYS A 62 -0.70 -12.52 4.16
C LYS A 62 -0.25 -12.66 2.70
N ILE A 63 -1.18 -12.57 1.75
CA ILE A 63 -0.88 -12.65 0.31
C ILE A 63 -0.45 -11.27 -0.23
N GLY A 64 -1.05 -10.19 0.27
CA GLY A 64 -0.81 -8.82 -0.15
C GLY A 64 0.63 -8.37 0.11
N ILE A 65 1.21 -8.76 1.25
CA ILE A 65 2.61 -8.44 1.61
C ILE A 65 3.62 -8.98 0.58
N LYS A 66 3.30 -10.06 -0.14
CA LYS A 66 4.21 -10.63 -1.14
C LYS A 66 4.23 -9.87 -2.46
N LYS A 67 3.28 -8.96 -2.69
CA LYS A 67 3.17 -8.17 -3.93
C LYS A 67 3.86 -6.82 -3.74
N PRO A 68 4.42 -6.22 -4.81
CA PRO A 68 4.87 -4.84 -4.75
C PRO A 68 3.75 -3.92 -4.26
N HIS A 69 3.99 -3.23 -3.15
CA HIS A 69 3.00 -2.37 -2.53
C HIS A 69 3.06 -0.97 -3.15
N ILE A 70 2.16 -0.68 -4.09
CA ILE A 70 2.20 0.57 -4.90
C ILE A 70 2.17 1.84 -4.03
N PHE A 71 1.55 1.77 -2.85
CA PHE A 71 1.52 2.85 -1.87
C PHE A 71 2.89 3.18 -1.23
N THR A 72 3.97 2.47 -1.59
CA THR A 72 5.34 2.88 -1.22
C THR A 72 5.86 4.05 -2.03
N VAL A 73 5.23 4.38 -3.17
CA VAL A 73 5.57 5.57 -3.95
C VAL A 73 4.83 6.77 -3.36
N PRO A 74 5.51 7.88 -3.04
CA PRO A 74 4.86 9.09 -2.54
C PRO A 74 3.81 9.60 -3.54
N PRO A 75 2.58 9.95 -3.09
CA PRO A 75 1.53 10.45 -3.99
C PRO A 75 1.95 11.68 -4.81
N ALA A 76 2.80 12.56 -4.26
CA ALA A 76 3.33 13.71 -4.98
C ALA A 76 4.14 13.30 -6.23
N ALA A 77 4.97 12.25 -6.13
CA ALA A 77 5.74 11.75 -7.26
C ALA A 77 4.82 11.17 -8.34
N ILE A 78 3.75 10.48 -7.95
CA ILE A 78 2.74 9.95 -8.88
C ILE A 78 2.08 11.10 -9.65
N ILE A 79 1.63 12.15 -8.95
CA ILE A 79 0.94 13.28 -9.56
C ILE A 79 1.87 14.04 -10.52
N TYR A 80 3.09 14.37 -10.11
CA TYR A 80 4.04 15.07 -10.97
C TYR A 80 4.43 14.26 -12.20
N LEU A 81 4.66 12.95 -12.03
CA LEU A 81 4.89 12.05 -13.15
C LEU A 81 3.69 12.02 -14.09
N THR A 82 2.46 11.97 -13.57
CA THR A 82 1.24 12.03 -14.39
C THR A 82 1.19 13.30 -15.22
N LEU A 83 1.43 14.47 -14.63
CA LEU A 83 1.41 15.75 -15.34
C LEU A 83 2.47 15.83 -16.44
N ALA A 84 3.69 15.40 -16.16
CA ALA A 84 4.77 15.39 -17.15
C ALA A 84 4.47 14.40 -18.30
N MET A 85 3.95 13.22 -18.00
CA MET A 85 3.53 12.24 -19.00
C MET A 85 2.35 12.73 -19.82
N GLN A 86 1.41 13.45 -19.21
CA GLN A 86 0.28 14.08 -19.90
C GLN A 86 0.77 15.14 -20.89
N ASN A 87 1.71 16.00 -20.49
CA ASN A 87 2.32 16.98 -21.40
C ASN A 87 2.96 16.32 -22.64
N GLY A 88 3.68 15.21 -22.43
CA GLY A 88 4.24 14.43 -23.54
C GLY A 88 3.17 13.75 -24.40
N ALA A 89 2.10 13.25 -23.79
CA ALA A 89 0.99 12.62 -24.49
C ALA A 89 0.21 13.61 -25.36
N GLU A 90 0.01 14.85 -24.90
CA GLU A 90 -0.61 15.92 -25.67
C GLU A 90 0.22 16.29 -26.90
N LYS A 91 1.55 16.30 -26.78
CA LYS A 91 2.48 16.63 -27.87
C LYS A 91 2.67 15.50 -28.88
N TYR A 92 2.77 14.25 -28.41
CA TYR A 92 3.28 13.14 -29.23
C TYR A 92 2.40 11.87 -29.20
N GLY A 93 1.27 11.91 -28.51
CA GLY A 93 0.40 10.77 -28.25
C GLY A 93 0.88 9.90 -27.08
N ALA A 94 -0.07 9.42 -26.28
CA ALA A 94 0.22 8.51 -25.18
C ALA A 94 0.84 7.19 -25.68
N TYR A 95 1.79 6.64 -24.91
CA TYR A 95 2.47 5.37 -25.19
C TYR A 95 3.17 5.28 -26.56
N ASN A 96 3.51 6.43 -27.16
CA ASN A 96 4.16 6.46 -28.47
C ASN A 96 5.51 5.71 -28.50
N TRP A 97 6.24 5.68 -27.37
CA TRP A 97 7.52 5.00 -27.18
C TRP A 97 7.44 3.47 -27.27
N ARG A 98 6.25 2.89 -27.12
CA ARG A 98 6.05 1.44 -27.37
C ARG A 98 6.01 1.11 -28.85
N LYS A 99 5.50 2.05 -29.66
CA LYS A 99 5.40 1.91 -31.13
C LYS A 99 6.68 2.35 -31.83
N LYS A 100 7.28 3.45 -31.36
CA LYS A 100 8.52 4.01 -31.91
C LYS A 100 9.66 3.71 -30.94
N LYS A 101 10.67 2.97 -31.42
CA LYS A 101 11.81 2.56 -30.60
C LYS A 101 12.49 3.77 -29.95
N VAL A 102 12.91 3.59 -28.69
CA VAL A 102 13.55 4.61 -27.86
C VAL A 102 15.05 4.36 -27.83
N LYS A 103 15.88 5.37 -28.08
CA LYS A 103 17.33 5.30 -27.87
C LYS A 103 17.68 5.69 -26.44
N ALA A 104 18.45 4.85 -25.75
CA ALA A 104 18.85 5.09 -24.36
C ALA A 104 19.61 6.41 -24.20
N SER A 105 20.57 6.70 -25.09
CA SER A 105 21.40 7.90 -25.05
C SER A 105 20.59 9.21 -25.07
N ILE A 106 19.57 9.29 -25.93
CA ILE A 106 18.73 10.48 -26.11
C ILE A 106 17.97 10.80 -24.83
N TYR A 107 17.34 9.80 -24.22
CA TYR A 107 16.55 9.98 -23.01
C TYR A 107 17.43 10.22 -21.79
N LEU A 108 18.59 9.55 -21.69
CA LEU A 108 19.57 9.84 -20.63
C LEU A 108 20.10 11.28 -20.73
N SER A 109 20.37 11.77 -21.94
CA SER A 109 20.74 13.17 -22.16
C SER A 109 19.62 14.13 -21.75
N ALA A 110 18.35 13.80 -22.05
CA ALA A 110 17.20 14.61 -21.63
C ALA A 110 17.07 14.68 -20.11
N VAL A 111 17.21 13.55 -19.41
CA VAL A 111 17.24 13.50 -17.94
C VAL A 111 18.33 14.41 -17.41
N LEU A 112 19.55 14.29 -17.93
CA LEU A 112 20.68 15.11 -17.47
C LEU A 112 20.44 16.60 -17.67
N ARG A 113 19.83 17.04 -18.77
CA ARG A 113 19.50 18.47 -18.97
C ARG A 113 18.54 18.99 -17.91
N HIS A 114 17.51 18.21 -17.54
CA HIS A 114 16.59 18.61 -16.48
C HIS A 114 17.28 18.63 -15.11
N ILE A 115 18.10 17.62 -14.80
CA ILE A 115 18.83 17.57 -13.53
C ILE A 115 19.87 18.68 -13.42
N LEU A 116 20.59 19.00 -14.50
CA LEU A 116 21.57 20.09 -14.49
C LEU A 116 20.90 21.45 -14.31
N ALA A 117 19.77 21.72 -14.98
CA ALA A 117 19.01 22.95 -14.78
C ALA A 117 18.52 23.08 -13.32
N LEU A 118 18.04 21.99 -12.74
CA LEU A 118 17.64 21.94 -11.32
C LEU A 118 18.82 22.23 -10.38
N ILE A 119 19.99 21.65 -10.66
CA ILE A 119 21.22 21.90 -9.88
C ILE A 119 21.65 23.37 -9.98
N ASP A 120 21.47 23.99 -11.15
CA ASP A 120 21.80 25.40 -11.41
C ASP A 120 20.74 26.39 -10.87
N GLY A 121 19.70 25.88 -10.19
CA GLY A 121 18.69 26.69 -9.49
C GLY A 121 17.44 27.03 -10.31
N GLU A 122 17.23 26.39 -11.46
CA GLU A 122 15.98 26.48 -12.22
C GLU A 122 14.98 25.42 -11.71
N ASP A 123 13.97 25.84 -10.95
CA ASP A 123 13.00 24.92 -10.35
C ASP A 123 11.97 24.38 -11.36
N PHE A 124 11.57 25.17 -12.35
CA PHE A 124 10.48 24.86 -13.27
C PHE A 124 10.89 24.97 -14.75
N ALA A 125 10.53 23.96 -15.54
CA ALA A 125 10.80 23.95 -16.97
C ALA A 125 9.92 24.98 -17.70
N GLN A 126 10.57 25.89 -18.45
CA GLN A 126 9.90 26.99 -19.15
C GLN A 126 8.80 26.55 -20.12
N ASP A 127 8.92 25.38 -20.75
CA ASP A 127 8.02 24.91 -21.81
C ASP A 127 6.66 24.41 -21.31
N SER A 128 6.59 24.04 -20.03
CA SER A 128 5.47 23.29 -19.44
C SER A 128 5.05 23.86 -18.08
N GLY A 129 5.90 24.63 -17.42
CA GLY A 129 5.68 25.14 -16.06
C GLY A 129 5.73 24.06 -14.97
N LEU A 130 6.21 22.86 -15.30
CA LEU A 130 6.33 21.74 -14.36
C LEU A 130 7.75 21.67 -13.76
N PRO A 131 7.91 21.12 -12.55
CA PRO A 131 9.23 20.94 -11.95
C PRO A 131 10.17 20.10 -12.83
N HIS A 132 11.47 20.43 -12.85
CA HIS A 132 12.45 19.71 -13.67
C HIS A 132 12.52 18.22 -13.31
N GLU A 133 12.38 17.87 -12.03
CA GLU A 133 12.34 16.49 -11.58
C GLU A 133 11.15 15.71 -12.14
N ALA A 134 10.02 16.37 -12.42
CA ALA A 134 8.85 15.71 -13.02
C ALA A 134 9.17 15.19 -14.42
N HIS A 135 9.86 15.99 -15.24
CA HIS A 135 10.30 15.60 -16.58
C HIS A 135 11.42 14.56 -16.55
N ALA A 136 12.34 14.68 -15.60
CA ALA A 136 13.36 13.65 -15.37
C ALA A 136 12.73 12.29 -15.02
N MET A 137 11.73 12.28 -14.11
CA MET A 137 10.96 11.08 -13.77
C MET A 137 10.23 10.51 -14.99
N ALA A 138 9.57 11.34 -15.80
CA ALA A 138 8.89 10.90 -17.02
C ALA A 138 9.84 10.23 -18.02
N CYS A 139 11.01 10.83 -18.24
CA CYS A 139 12.02 10.25 -19.13
C CYS A 139 12.53 8.89 -18.61
N LEU A 140 12.76 8.76 -17.30
CA LEU A 140 13.18 7.49 -16.69
C LEU A 140 12.07 6.44 -16.72
N ALA A 141 10.81 6.84 -16.52
CA ALA A 141 9.65 5.95 -16.61
C ALA A 141 9.48 5.38 -18.03
N ILE A 142 9.66 6.21 -19.06
CA ILE A 142 9.65 5.76 -20.47
C ILE A 142 10.79 4.77 -20.74
N LEU A 143 12.00 5.03 -20.24
CA LEU A 143 13.13 4.10 -20.37
C LEU A 143 12.88 2.76 -19.68
N ALA A 144 12.28 2.78 -18.49
CA ALA A 144 11.91 1.57 -17.76
C ALA A 144 10.86 0.76 -18.53
N ASP A 145 9.81 1.43 -19.01
CA ASP A 145 8.76 0.78 -19.80
C ASP A 145 9.30 0.20 -21.11
N ALA A 146 10.11 0.98 -21.85
CA ALA A 146 10.72 0.54 -23.10
C ALA A 146 11.65 -0.66 -22.92
N ARG A 147 12.30 -0.81 -21.76
CA ARG A 147 13.11 -1.98 -21.41
C ARG A 147 12.23 -3.23 -21.31
N GLU A 148 11.11 -3.13 -20.59
CA GLU A 148 10.20 -4.26 -20.38
C GLU A 148 9.40 -4.62 -21.64
N THR A 149 9.10 -3.65 -22.51
CA THR A 149 8.37 -3.89 -23.77
C THR A 149 9.27 -4.29 -24.94
N GLY A 150 10.60 -4.30 -24.77
CA GLY A 150 11.56 -4.56 -25.85
C GLY A 150 11.65 -3.44 -26.90
N SER A 151 11.11 -2.26 -26.60
CA SER A 151 11.15 -1.08 -27.48
C SER A 151 12.43 -0.24 -27.30
N LEU A 152 13.28 -0.58 -26.33
CA LEU A 152 14.53 0.09 -26.03
C LEU A 152 15.66 -0.34 -26.99
N ILE A 153 16.27 0.64 -27.64
CA ILE A 153 17.57 0.53 -28.32
C ILE A 153 18.62 0.99 -27.31
N ASP A 154 19.40 0.04 -26.83
CA ASP A 154 20.53 0.32 -25.95
C ASP A 154 21.77 0.69 -26.77
N ASP A 155 21.96 2.00 -26.97
CA ASP A 155 23.10 2.61 -27.67
C ASP A 155 24.11 3.24 -26.71
N ARG A 156 24.11 2.80 -25.44
CA ARG A 156 25.08 3.27 -24.45
C ARG A 156 26.50 2.77 -24.79
N PRO A 157 27.55 3.51 -24.39
CA PRO A 157 28.92 3.01 -24.48
C PRO A 157 29.09 1.68 -23.75
N VAL A 158 30.13 0.93 -24.14
CA VAL A 158 30.54 -0.28 -23.41
C VAL A 158 30.73 0.04 -21.92
N LYS A 159 30.46 -0.96 -21.07
CA LYS A 159 30.46 -0.80 -19.61
C LYS A 159 31.77 -0.15 -19.12
N GLY A 160 31.65 1.06 -18.59
CA GLY A 160 32.76 1.80 -17.98
C GLY A 160 32.94 1.54 -16.48
N PRO A 161 34.03 2.06 -15.87
CA PRO A 161 34.38 1.81 -14.46
C PRO A 161 33.65 2.71 -13.44
N ALA A 162 32.75 3.59 -13.87
CA ALA A 162 32.19 4.66 -13.04
C ALA A 162 31.56 4.17 -11.72
N ALA A 163 30.76 3.10 -11.76
CA ALA A 163 30.12 2.55 -10.56
C ALA A 163 31.15 2.01 -9.53
N GLU A 164 32.25 1.43 -10.02
CA GLU A 164 33.33 0.93 -9.15
C GLU A 164 34.16 2.07 -8.57
N LEU A 165 34.38 3.14 -9.34
CA LEU A 165 35.03 4.34 -8.84
C LEU A 165 34.22 5.01 -7.71
N LEU A 166 32.90 5.13 -7.86
CA LEU A 166 32.05 5.67 -6.80
C LEU A 166 32.18 4.85 -5.51
N LYS A 167 32.07 3.52 -5.59
CA LYS A 167 32.25 2.63 -4.43
C LYS A 167 33.63 2.79 -3.78
N LYS A 168 34.68 2.94 -4.58
CA LYS A 168 36.06 3.10 -4.09
C LYS A 168 36.24 4.38 -3.25
N TRP A 169 35.51 5.46 -3.56
CA TRP A 169 35.67 6.77 -2.92
C TRP A 169 34.57 7.13 -1.91
N THR A 170 33.48 6.36 -1.83
CA THR A 170 32.46 6.53 -0.78
C THR A 170 33.05 6.18 0.57
N LYS A 171 33.08 7.15 1.49
CA LYS A 171 33.45 6.92 2.88
C LYS A 171 32.28 6.22 3.59
N SER A 172 32.55 5.08 4.21
CA SER A 172 31.61 4.35 5.07
C SER A 172 31.35 5.07 6.38
#